data_AF-A0A6A6AMP9-F1
#
_entry.id   AF-A0A6A6AMP9-F1
#
_cell.length_a   1.000
_cell.length_b   1.000
_cell.length_c   1.000
_cell.angle_alpha   90.00
_cell.angle_beta   90.00
_cell.angle_gamma   90.00
#
_symmetry.space_group_name_H-M   'P 1'
#
loop_
_entity.id
_entity.type
_entity.pdbx_description
1 polymer ?
#
loop_
_entity_poly.entity_id
_entity_poly.type
_entity_poly.pdbx_seq_one_letter_code
_entity_poly.pdbx_strand_id
1 'polypeptide(L)' 'MVFNVLEPALTRYISLREDLEGFLRDKYGQDHPNFDFEVEHDCDRWTFEAPEKVNDKDILRLIDELQAKGQPGQVAGY' A
#
# COMPACT_ATOMS: atom_id res chain seq x y z
N MET A 1 8.33 15.13 4.63
CA MET A 1 7.73 13.82 4.86
C MET A 1 6.26 14.07 5.14
N VAL A 2 5.39 13.33 4.48
CA VAL A 2 3.94 13.44 4.66
C VAL A 2 3.45 12.14 5.28
N PHE A 3 2.70 12.27 6.36
CA PHE A 3 2.07 11.15 7.02
C PHE A 3 0.75 10.84 6.30
N ASN A 4 0.66 9.63 5.77
CA ASN A 4 -0.53 9.14 5.08
C ASN A 4 -1.22 8.12 5.97
N VAL A 5 -2.54 8.20 6.03
CA VAL A 5 -3.38 7.31 6.84
C VAL A 5 -4.36 6.64 5.92
N LEU A 6 -4.41 5.31 5.96
CA LEU A 6 -5.40 4.54 5.25
C LEU A 6 -6.67 4.42 6.07
N GLU A 7 -7.79 4.55 5.36
CA GLU A 7 -9.09 4.29 5.97
C GLU A 7 -9.23 2.80 6.33
N PRO A 8 -9.95 2.48 7.42
CA PRO A 8 -10.20 1.09 7.83
C PRO A 8 -10.85 0.22 6.75
N ALA A 9 -11.60 0.86 5.84
CA ALA A 9 -12.20 0.18 4.69
C ALA A 9 -11.16 -0.38 3.72
N LEU A 10 -9.96 0.21 3.68
CA LEU A 10 -8.85 -0.12 2.80
C LEU A 10 -7.85 -1.02 3.52
N THR A 11 -7.62 -0.78 4.82
CA THR A 11 -6.76 -1.59 5.69
C THR A 11 -7.09 -3.08 5.62
N ARG A 12 -8.37 -3.45 5.55
CA ARG A 12 -8.82 -4.86 5.47
C ARG A 12 -8.26 -5.63 4.26
N TYR A 13 -7.81 -4.94 3.22
CA TYR A 13 -7.23 -5.55 2.03
C TYR A 13 -5.71 -5.66 2.10
N ILE A 14 -5.09 -4.98 3.06
CA ILE A 14 -3.65 -4.92 3.24
C ILE A 14 -3.35 -5.68 4.53
N SER A 15 -3.06 -6.97 4.37
CA SER A 15 -2.86 -7.86 5.52
C SER A 15 -1.45 -7.77 6.11
N LEU A 16 -0.45 -7.44 5.29
CA LEU A 16 0.95 -7.43 5.68
C LEU A 16 1.54 -6.02 5.51
N ARG A 17 2.41 -5.65 6.46
CA ARG A 17 3.21 -4.41 6.38
C ARG A 17 4.11 -4.42 5.14
N GLU A 18 4.71 -5.58 4.86
CA GLU A 18 5.65 -5.79 3.75
C GLU A 18 5.04 -5.49 2.38
N ASP A 19 3.74 -5.75 2.21
CA ASP A 19 3.00 -5.44 0.99
C ASP A 19 2.91 -3.91 0.77
N LEU A 20 2.63 -3.18 1.85
CA LEU A 20 2.56 -1.72 1.83
C LEU A 20 3.94 -1.11 1.59
N GLU A 21 4.95 -1.56 2.34
CA GLU A 21 6.35 -1.12 2.19
C GLU A 21 6.88 -1.43 0.79
N GLY A 22 6.56 -2.62 0.25
CA GLY A 22 6.95 -3.04 -1.09
C GLY A 22 6.39 -2.12 -2.17
N PHE A 23 5.12 -1.74 -2.07
CA PHE A 23 4.51 -0.78 -2.98
C PHE A 23 5.11 0.61 -2.88
N LEU A 24 5.30 1.12 -1.66
CA LEU A 24 5.90 2.43 -1.44
C LEU A 24 7.33 2.48 -1.99
N ARG A 25 8.08 1.40 -1.81
CA ARG A 25 9.43 1.25 -2.36
C ARG A 25 9.45 1.11 -3.88
N ASP A 26 8.49 0.42 -4.48
CA ASP A 26 8.37 0.32 -5.94
C ASP A 26 8.05 1.69 -6.54
N LYS A 27 7.07 2.39 -5.95
CA LYS A 27 6.58 3.68 -6.43
C LYS A 27 7.57 4.82 -6.21
N TYR A 28 8.13 4.93 -5.00
CA TYR A 28 8.96 6.05 -4.58
C TYR A 28 10.43 5.69 -4.42
N GLY A 29 10.79 4.41 -4.24
CA GLY A 29 12.17 4.00 -4.03
C GLY A 29 13.08 4.19 -5.24
N GLN A 30 12.54 4.34 -6.46
CA GLN A 30 13.34 4.76 -7.61
C GLN A 30 13.78 6.23 -7.53
N ASP A 31 12.88 7.11 -7.11
CA ASP A 31 13.15 8.56 -6.99
C ASP A 31 13.83 8.90 -5.64
N HIS A 32 13.54 8.09 -4.62
CA HIS A 32 14.02 8.24 -3.25
C HIS A 32 14.58 6.91 -2.69
N PRO A 33 15.77 6.46 -3.15
CA PRO A 33 16.33 5.15 -2.80
C PRO A 33 16.76 4.99 -1.34
N ASN A 34 16.96 6.11 -0.63
CA ASN A 34 17.35 6.14 0.79
C ASN A 34 16.19 6.58 1.71
N PHE A 35 14.95 6.55 1.22
CA PHE A 35 13.81 6.90 2.04
C PHE A 35 13.36 5.68 2.83
N ASP A 36 13.31 5.82 4.15
CA ASP A 36 12.73 4.82 5.04
C ASP A 36 11.21 5.03 5.04
N PHE A 37 10.48 4.10 4.42
CA PHE A 37 9.02 4.10 4.46
C PHE A 37 8.61 3.51 5.81
N GLU A 38 8.49 4.37 6.82
CA GLU A 38 8.00 3.94 8.12
C GLU A 38 6.52 3.58 7.98
N VAL A 39 6.19 2.29 8.10
CA VAL A 39 4.82 1.78 8.04
C VAL A 39 4.44 1.22 9.41
N GLU A 40 3.38 1.76 9.99
CA GLU A 40 2.83 1.36 11.28
C GLU A 40 1.36 0.95 11.11
N HIS A 41 0.91 0.00 11.93
CA HIS A 41 -0.46 -0.45 11.96
C HIS A 41 -1.06 -0.12 13.32
N ASP A 42 -1.94 0.89 13.35
CA ASP A 42 -2.65 1.32 14.56
C ASP A 42 -4.09 0.78 14.53
N CYS A 43 -4.32 -0.28 15.31
CA CYS A 43 -5.61 -1.01 15.46
C CYS A 43 -6.25 -1.50 14.15
N ASP A 44 -6.87 -0.60 13.39
CA ASP A 44 -7.62 -0.85 12.15
C ASP A 44 -7.16 0.06 11.00
N ARG A 45 -6.06 0.81 11.19
CA ARG A 45 -5.55 1.78 10.23
C ARG A 45 -4.07 1.53 9.97
N TRP A 46 -3.72 1.51 8.69
CA TRP A 46 -2.32 1.63 8.30
C TRP A 46 -1.92 3.09 8.23
N THR A 47 -0.82 3.42 8.87
CA THR A 47 -0.18 4.72 8.86
C THR A 47 1.19 4.58 8.25
N PHE A 48 1.57 5.50 7.37
CA PHE A 48 2.89 5.43 6.74
C PHE A 48 3.44 6.76 6.29
N GLU A 49 4.77 6.86 6.27
CA GLU A 49 5.49 8.02 5.76
C GLU A 49 5.83 7.89 4.27
N ALA A 50 5.64 8.98 3.54
CA ALA A 50 6.04 9.09 2.14
C ALA A 50 6.64 10.47 1.84
N PRO A 51 7.47 10.60 0.79
CA PRO A 51 8.01 11.88 0.35
C PRO A 51 6.91 12.87 -0.05
N GLU A 52 5.80 12.37 -0.57
CA GLU A 52 4.61 13.13 -0.98
C GLU A 52 3.31 12.50 -0.47
N LYS A 53 2.19 13.24 -0.58
CA LYS A 53 0.87 12.72 -0.20
C LYS A 53 0.41 11.69 -1.22
N VAL A 54 0.12 10.48 -0.76
CA VAL A 54 -0.42 9.43 -1.61
C VAL A 54 -1.90 9.72 -1.84
N ASN A 55 -2.32 9.80 -3.11
CA ASN A 55 -3.71 10.02 -3.44
C ASN A 55 -4.53 8.74 -3.23
N ASP A 56 -5.83 8.89 -3.00
CA ASP A 56 -6.75 7.76 -2.85
C ASP A 56 -6.71 6.81 -4.06
N LYS A 57 -6.47 7.35 -5.27
CA LYS A 57 -6.30 6.56 -6.50
C LYS A 57 -5.12 5.60 -6.43
N ASP A 58 -4.02 6.03 -5.84
CA ASP A 58 -2.82 5.22 -5.70
C ASP A 58 -3.01 4.11 -4.66
N ILE A 59 -3.74 4.41 -3.59
CA ILE A 59 -4.12 3.40 -2.59
C ILE A 59 -5.09 2.36 -3.18
N LEU A 60 -6.07 2.81 -3.96
CA LEU A 60 -6.97 1.89 -4.66
C LEU A 60 -6.20 1.00 -5.63
N ARG A 61 -5.21 1.56 -6.35
CA ARG A 61 -4.34 0.79 -7.22
C ARG A 61 -3.49 -0.22 -6.44
N LEU A 62 -2.90 0.19 -5.31
CA LEU A 62 -2.20 -0.73 -4.41
C LEU A 62 -3.08 -1.91 -4.01
N ILE A 63 -4.31 -1.63 -3.57
CA ILE A 63 -5.25 -2.68 -3.16
C ILE A 63 -5.61 -3.60 -4.32
N ASP A 64 -5.82 -3.05 -5.52
CA ASP A 64 -6.07 -3.84 -6.73
C ASP A 64 -4.89 -4.76 -7.05
N GLU A 65 -3.65 -4.24 -6.97
CA GLU A 65 -2.42 -5.03 -7.17
C GLU A 65 -2.23 -6.10 -6.09
N LEU A 66 -2.58 -5.81 -4.83
CA LEU A 66 -2.54 -6.79 -3.73
C LEU A 66 -3.61 -7.86 -3.86
N GLN A 67 -4.83 -7.51 -4.30
CA GLN A 67 -5.86 -8.48 -4.62
C GLN A 67 -5.44 -9.36 -5.79
N ALA A 68 -4.85 -8.76 -6.84
CA ALA A 68 -4.33 -9.50 -7.99
C ALA A 68 -3.17 -10.44 -7.62
N LYS A 69 -2.28 -10.04 -6.71
CA LYS A 69 -1.19 -10.89 -6.19
C LYS A 69 -1.64 -11.92 -5.16
N GLY A 70 -2.66 -11.61 -4.37
CA GLY A 70 -3.22 -12.45 -3.32
C GLY A 70 -4.20 -13.53 -3.80
N GLN A 71 -4.63 -13.50 -5.06
CA GLN A 71 -5.48 -14.53 -5.66
C GLN A 71 -4.68 -15.51 -6.54
N PRO A 72 -4.41 -16.75 -6.10
CA PRO A 72 -4.26 -17.85 -7.04
C PRO A 72 -5.64 -18.16 -7.65
N GLY A 73 -5.94 -17.53 -8.79
CA GLY A 73 -6.94 -18.00 -9.74
C GLY A 73 -8.33 -17.35 -9.65
N GLN A 74 -8.54 -16.33 -10.48
CA GLN A 74 -9.78 -16.19 -11.25
C GLN A 74 -9.43 -15.78 -12.67
N VAL A 75 -8.90 -16.73 -13.45
CA VAL A 75 -9.16 -16.71 -14.90
C VAL A 75 -10.65 -16.94 -15.06
N ALA A 76 -11.35 -15.88 -15.48
CA ALA A 76 -12.76 -15.93 -15.83
C ALA A 76 -12.98 -17.03 -16.87
N GLY A 77 -13.63 -18.11 -16.44
CA GLY A 77 -14.37 -18.94 -17.38
C GLY A 77 -15.64 -18.20 -17.73
N TYR A 78 -15.79 -17.82 -19.00
CA TYR A 78 -17.05 -17.74 -19.73
C TYR A 78 -16.76 -17.88 -21.22
#